data_AF-A0A089K6I7-F1
#
_entry.id   AF-A0A089K6I7-F1
#
_cell.length_a   1.000
_cell.length_b   1.000
_cell.length_c   1.000
_cell.angle_alpha   90.00
_cell.angle_beta   90.00
_cell.angle_gamma   90.00
#
_symmetry.space_group_name_H-M   'P 1'
#
loop_
_entity.id
_entity.type
_entity.pdbx_description
1 polymer ?
#
loop_
_entity_poly.entity_id
_entity_poly.type
_entity_poly.pdbx_seq_one_letter_code
_entity_poly.pdbx_strand_id
1 'polypeptide(L)' 'MTEKLEQYKERLNLLQEKGELSPESEALLVEMLAELTELNRSNKALRRVILKSGQGTAMSTRLRDALYE' A
#
# COMPACT_ATOMS: atom_id res chain seq x y z
N MET A 1 -2.27 4.29 4.80
CA MET A 1 -1.62 3.11 4.17
C MET A 1 -0.09 3.23 4.10
N THR A 2 0.47 4.36 3.65
CA THR A 2 1.94 4.53 3.56
C THR A 2 2.65 4.36 4.90
N GLU A 3 2.10 4.90 5.99
CA GLU A 3 2.66 4.75 7.34
C GLU A 3 2.69 3.28 7.82
N LYS A 4 1.63 2.51 7.54
CA LYS A 4 1.58 1.07 7.83
C LYS A 4 2.62 0.28 7.03
N LEU A 5 2.89 0.66 5.78
CA LEU A 5 3.94 0.04 4.96
C LEU A 5 5.33 0.26 5.56
N GLU A 6 5.62 1.46 6.04
CA GLU A 6 6.89 1.76 6.71
C GLU A 6 7.01 1.02 8.04
N GLN A 7 5.93 0.92 8.83
CA GLN A 7 5.91 0.09 10.04
C GLN A 7 6.15 -1.41 9.75
N TYR A 8 5.63 -1.94 8.63
CA TYR A 8 5.90 -3.32 8.24
C TYR A 8 7.35 -3.54 7.79
N LYS A 9 7.93 -2.60 7.04
CA LYS A 9 9.38 -2.62 6.71
C LYS A 9 10.24 -2.63 7.96
N GLU A 10 9.96 -1.72 8.89
CA GLU A 10 10.74 -1.60 10.12
C GLU A 10 10.65 -2.88 10.98
N ARG A 11 9.45 -3.45 11.10
CA ARG A 11 9.25 -4.74 11.79
C ARG A 11 9.96 -5.90 11.09
N LEU A 12 9.96 -5.93 9.75
CA LEU A 12 10.68 -6.96 8.99
C LEU A 12 12.19 -6.87 9.25
N ASN A 13 12.75 -5.67 9.17
CA ASN A 13 14.18 -5.43 9.44
C ASN A 13 14.56 -5.87 10.85
N LEU A 14 13.74 -5.55 11.86
CA LEU A 14 13.96 -6.00 13.24
C LEU A 14 13.93 -7.53 13.39
N LEU A 15 13.07 -8.22 12.65
CA LEU A 15 12.99 -9.69 12.68
C LEU A 15 14.19 -10.33 11.96
N GLN A 16 14.68 -9.71 10.88
CA GLN A 16 15.90 -10.11 10.16
C GLN A 16 17.14 -9.94 11.05
N GLU A 17 17.30 -8.78 11.68
CA GLU A 17 18.43 -8.48 12.57
C GLU A 17 18.51 -9.44 13.77
N LYS A 18 17.35 -9.90 14.27
CA LYS A 18 17.29 -10.88 15.35
C LYS A 18 17.50 -12.32 14.89
N GLY A 19 17.54 -12.58 13.58
CA GLY A 19 17.64 -13.94 13.03
C GLY A 19 16.42 -14.81 13.35
N GLU A 20 15.25 -14.20 13.59
CA GLU A 20 14.01 -14.91 13.94
C GLU A 20 13.29 -15.50 12.71
N LEU A 21 13.76 -15.19 11.51
CA LEU A 21 13.20 -15.65 10.24
C LEU A 21 14.13 -16.65 9.56
N SER A 22 13.56 -17.70 8.97
CA SER A 22 14.30 -18.53 8.01
C SER A 22 14.55 -17.75 6.73
N PRO A 23 15.61 -18.06 5.96
CA PRO A 23 15.89 -17.38 4.69
C PRO A 23 14.71 -17.42 3.69
N GLU A 24 13.96 -18.52 3.65
CA GLU A 24 12.79 -18.69 2.79
C GLU A 24 11.63 -17.81 3.25
N SER A 25 11.44 -17.69 4.56
CA SER A 25 10.41 -16.83 5.16
C SER A 25 10.72 -15.35 4.91
N GLU A 26 12.00 -14.99 5.04
CA GLU A 26 12.49 -13.65 4.75
C GLU A 26 12.25 -13.26 3.28
N ALA A 27 12.63 -14.13 2.34
CA ALA A 27 12.43 -13.90 0.91
C ALA A 27 10.94 -13.70 0.56
N LEU A 28 10.07 -14.57 1.08
CA LEU A 28 8.61 -14.46 0.87
C LEU A 28 8.06 -13.14 1.44
N LEU A 29 8.46 -12.74 2.64
CA LEU A 29 7.98 -11.51 3.26
C LEU A 29 8.46 -10.26 2.51
N VAL A 30 9.69 -10.26 1.98
CA VAL A 30 10.21 -9.19 1.13
C VAL A 30 9.40 -9.07 -0.16
N GLU A 31 9.10 -10.20 -0.82
CA GLU A 31 8.29 -10.24 -2.04
C GLU A 31 6.88 -9.71 -1.79
N MET A 32 6.20 -10.21 -0.74
CA MET A 32 4.86 -9.75 -0.36
C MET A 32 4.83 -8.24 -0.06
N LEU A 33 5.85 -7.71 0.61
CA LEU A 33 5.95 -6.28 0.92
C LEU A 33 6.13 -5.43 -0.37
N ALA A 34 6.91 -5.94 -1.33
CA ALA A 34 7.09 -5.30 -2.62
C ALA A 34 5.78 -5.26 -3.41
N GLU A 35 5.05 -6.38 -3.48
CA GLU A 35 3.73 -6.43 -4.11
C GLU A 35 2.72 -5.48 -3.45
N LEU A 36 2.68 -5.46 -2.11
CA LEU A 36 1.76 -4.59 -1.37
C LEU A 36 2.08 -3.10 -1.60
N THR A 37 3.36 -2.76 -1.77
CA THR A 37 3.80 -1.42 -2.12
C THR A 37 3.31 -1.04 -3.53
N GLU A 38 3.46 -1.93 -4.51
CA GLU A 38 3.02 -1.67 -5.87
C GLU A 38 1.48 -1.60 -5.98
N LEU A 39 0.76 -2.47 -5.27
CA LEU A 39 -0.70 -2.40 -5.17
C LEU A 39 -1.17 -1.08 -4.57
N ASN A 40 -0.52 -0.59 -3.50
CA ASN A 40 -0.85 0.71 -2.91
C ASN A 40 -0.57 1.86 -3.88
N ARG A 41 0.56 1.81 -4.62
CA ARG A 41 0.88 2.80 -5.66
C ARG A 41 -0.16 2.81 -6.77
N SER A 42 -0.51 1.64 -7.29
CA SER A 42 -1.52 1.46 -8.34
C SER A 42 -2.89 1.93 -7.88
N ASN A 43 -3.29 1.60 -6.64
CA ASN A 43 -4.55 2.07 -6.05
C ASN A 43 -4.59 3.61 -5.98
N LYS A 44 -3.52 4.26 -5.49
CA LYS A 44 -3.42 5.73 -5.49
C LYS A 44 -3.49 6.32 -6.90
N ALA A 45 -2.88 5.68 -7.89
CA ALA A 45 -2.94 6.14 -9.27
C ALA A 45 -4.37 6.05 -9.84
N LEU A 46 -5.06 4.93 -9.63
CA LEU A 46 -6.45 4.72 -10.04
C LEU A 46 -7.38 5.74 -9.39
N ARG A 47 -7.24 5.97 -8.08
CA ARG A 47 -8.03 7.00 -7.35
C ARG A 47 -7.85 8.39 -7.96
N ARG A 48 -6.62 8.78 -8.31
CA ARG A 48 -6.35 10.05 -8.98
C ARG A 48 -7.01 10.14 -10.35
N VAL A 49 -7.01 9.04 -11.12
CA VAL A 49 -7.68 9.00 -12.43
C VAL A 49 -9.19 9.19 -12.26
N ILE A 50 -9.81 8.48 -11.31
CA ILE A 50 -11.25 8.60 -11.02
C ILE A 50 -11.62 10.02 -10.55
N LEU A 51 -10.83 10.61 -9.65
CA LEU A 51 -11.05 11.98 -9.18
C LEU A 51 -10.92 13.01 -10.29
N LYS A 52 -10.01 12.80 -11.26
CA LYS A 52 -9.87 13.67 -12.44
C LYS A 52 -11.00 13.48 -13.45
N SER A 53 -11.44 12.26 -13.70
CA SER A 53 -12.48 11.97 -14.69
C SER A 53 -13.88 12.32 -14.20
N GLY A 54 -14.13 12.24 -12.89
CA GLY A 54 -15.43 12.56 -12.30
C GLY A 54 -15.64 14.02 -11.90
N GLN A 55 -14.82 14.96 -12.38
CA GLN A 55 -15.10 16.39 -12.22
C GLN A 55 -16.22 16.92 -13.14
N GLY A 56 -16.59 16.16 -14.18
CA GLY A 56 -17.67 16.51 -15.12
C GLY A 56 -18.99 15.74 -14.95
N THR A 57 -19.01 14.71 -14.10
CA THR A 57 -20.20 13.89 -13.81
C THR A 57 -20.54 13.99 -12.32
N ALA A 58 -21.83 13.88 -11.97
CA ALA A 58 -22.33 13.98 -10.60
C ALA A 58 -21.83 12.79 -9.73
N MET A 59 -20.57 12.85 -9.30
CA MET A 59 -20.00 11.91 -8.36
C MET A 59 -20.61 12.15 -6.99
N SER A 60 -21.08 11.09 -6.30
CA SER A 60 -21.62 11.23 -4.95
C SER A 60 -20.50 11.68 -3.99
N THR A 61 -20.83 12.56 -3.05
CA THR A 61 -19.89 13.06 -2.02
C THR A 61 -19.24 11.91 -1.25
N ARG A 62 -20.01 10.85 -0.94
CA ARG A 62 -19.51 9.64 -0.28
C ARG A 62 -18.40 8.92 -1.07
N LEU A 63 -18.53 8.84 -2.40
CA LEU A 63 -17.49 8.23 -3.24
C LEU A 63 -16.24 9.11 -3.29
N ARG A 64 -16.42 10.44 -3.33
CA ARG A 64 -15.32 11.39 -3.30
C ARG A 64 -14.53 11.26 -1.98
N ASP A 65 -15.23 11.26 -0.85
CA ASP A 65 -14.61 11.15 0.48
C ASP A 65 -13.80 9.84 0.62
N ALA A 66 -14.36 8.72 0.18
CA ALA A 66 -13.69 7.42 0.18
C ALA A 66 -12.45 7.34 -0.74
N LEU A 67 -12.34 8.21 -1.76
CA LEU A 67 -11.17 8.27 -2.65
C LEU A 67 -10.04 9.15 -2.08
N TYR A 68 -10.35 10.06 -1.15
CA TYR A 68 -9.39 10.96 -0.51
C TYR A 68 -8.74 10.40 0.77
N GLU A 69 -9.37 9.43 1.46
CA GLU A 69 -8.81 8.70 2.62
C GLU A 69 -7.75 7.65 2.27
#